data_AF-K2MU82-F1
#
_entry.id   AF-K2MU82-F1
#
_cell.length_a   1.000
_cell.length_b   1.000
_cell.length_c   1.000
_cell.angle_alpha   90.00
_cell.angle_beta   90.00
_cell.angle_gamma   90.00
#
_symmetry.space_group_name_H-M   'P 1'
#
loop_
_entity.id
_entity.type
_entity.pdbx_description
1 polymer ?
#
loop_
_entity_poly.entity_id
_entity_poly.type
_entity_poly.pdbx_seq_one_letter_code
_entity_poly.pdbx_strand_id
1 'polypeptide(L)'
;NKENGVLHLWLTDNTHIVDIGPVSGNDDAAASSLLYKTADDANNEKLIALYEKKKEDGNKPSPSMFSVLLTAQLERVKEVLKTWKEVDIRVSKLCTNSHAPEGASTGTPCSSTFNITDGLVGFLSGNFSETTWKDEYLGVNATINNTEGGAATKASDGIEFHGAWAEWPVGGQGENQLYHFANYNFTLVATVSIDGVPTEDGPIPLMGTKLNDEGKSKLMELSYEKEKKWILQCSDGRSSEKLSNSWKSKTQYQVAIVLRNGTQATVYVDGKSVGEAP
;
A
#
# COMPACT_ATOMS: atom_id res chain seq x y z
N ASN A 1 -25.15 -21.24 10.38
CA ASN A 1 -25.62 -20.27 9.37
C ASN A 1 -24.89 -20.52 8.08
N LYS A 2 -25.62 -20.63 6.97
CA LYS A 2 -25.01 -20.73 5.64
C LYS A 2 -24.74 -19.28 5.22
N GLU A 3 -23.48 -18.86 5.18
CA GLU A 3 -23.14 -17.55 4.63
C GLU A 3 -23.33 -17.61 3.11
N ASN A 4 -24.18 -16.74 2.57
CA ASN A 4 -24.35 -16.61 1.13
C ASN A 4 -23.15 -15.84 0.58
N GLY A 5 -22.47 -16.38 -0.44
CA GLY A 5 -21.34 -15.71 -1.06
C GLY A 5 -21.82 -14.52 -1.90
N VAL A 6 -21.38 -13.31 -1.54
CA VAL A 6 -21.66 -12.10 -2.32
C VAL A 6 -20.63 -12.01 -3.45
N LEU A 7 -21.09 -11.88 -4.69
CA LEU A 7 -20.22 -11.68 -5.84
C LEU A 7 -19.72 -10.23 -5.86
N HIS A 8 -18.41 -10.02 -5.86
CA HIS A 8 -17.77 -8.71 -5.95
C HIS A 8 -17.10 -8.50 -7.31
N LEU A 9 -17.05 -7.24 -7.76
CA LEU A 9 -16.28 -6.82 -8.92
C LEU A 9 -14.99 -6.13 -8.47
N TRP A 10 -13.86 -6.63 -8.94
CA TRP A 10 -12.54 -6.05 -8.69
C TRP A 10 -11.96 -5.47 -9.97
N LEU A 11 -11.24 -4.35 -9.87
CA LEU A 11 -10.50 -3.73 -10.95
C LEU A 11 -9.01 -3.80 -10.67
N THR A 12 -8.21 -4.16 -11.66
CA THR A 12 -6.75 -4.12 -11.58
C THR A 12 -6.10 -3.75 -12.90
N ASP A 13 -5.01 -2.99 -12.84
CA ASP A 13 -4.07 -2.73 -13.95
C ASP A 13 -2.80 -3.59 -13.85
N ASN A 14 -2.86 -4.70 -13.09
CA ASN A 14 -1.75 -5.58 -12.72
C ASN A 14 -0.83 -5.04 -11.61
N THR A 15 -1.05 -3.80 -11.14
CA THR A 15 -0.29 -3.18 -10.05
C THR A 15 -1.23 -2.80 -8.91
N HIS A 16 -2.24 -1.98 -9.21
CA HIS A 16 -3.28 -1.54 -8.31
C HIS A 16 -4.44 -2.54 -8.32
N ILE A 17 -5.11 -2.70 -7.18
CA ILE A 17 -6.31 -3.54 -7.05
C ILE A 17 -7.32 -2.76 -6.22
N VAL A 18 -8.54 -2.60 -6.73
CA VAL A 18 -9.62 -1.88 -6.05
C VAL A 18 -10.92 -2.69 -6.11
N ASP A 19 -11.58 -2.82 -4.96
CA ASP A 19 -12.95 -3.34 -4.91
C ASP A 19 -13.91 -2.29 -5.47
N ILE A 20 -14.53 -2.60 -6.60
CA ILE A 20 -15.57 -1.76 -7.21
C ILE A 20 -16.91 -1.95 -6.47
N GLY A 21 -17.08 -3.09 -5.79
CA GLY A 21 -18.20 -3.39 -4.92
C GLY A 21 -19.04 -4.59 -5.36
N PRO A 22 -20.14 -4.85 -4.63
CA PRO A 22 -20.97 -6.02 -4.86
C PRO A 22 -21.76 -5.95 -6.17
N VAL A 23 -21.98 -7.12 -6.76
CA VAL A 23 -22.70 -7.37 -8.02
C VAL A 23 -24.00 -8.14 -7.79
N SER A 24 -23.98 -9.18 -6.95
CA SER A 24 -25.14 -10.09 -6.75
C SER A 24 -26.09 -9.66 -5.62
N GLY A 25 -25.83 -8.53 -4.94
CA GLY A 25 -26.61 -8.13 -3.77
C GLY A 25 -26.53 -9.18 -2.67
N ASN A 26 -27.67 -9.79 -2.32
CA ASN A 26 -27.75 -10.87 -1.31
C ASN A 26 -27.84 -12.28 -1.92
N ASP A 27 -27.75 -12.39 -3.24
CA ASP A 27 -27.88 -13.66 -3.94
C ASP A 27 -26.58 -14.48 -3.83
N ASP A 28 -26.70 -15.75 -3.41
CA ASP A 28 -25.61 -16.71 -3.44
C ASP A 28 -25.26 -17.08 -4.89
N ALA A 29 -24.13 -16.54 -5.36
CA ALA A 29 -23.63 -16.69 -6.71
C ALA A 29 -22.27 -17.38 -6.72
N ALA A 30 -22.17 -18.48 -7.48
CA ALA A 30 -20.94 -19.28 -7.58
C ALA A 30 -20.17 -19.06 -8.88
N ALA A 31 -20.86 -18.70 -9.96
CA ALA A 31 -20.27 -18.48 -11.28
C ALA A 31 -20.82 -17.19 -11.91
N SER A 32 -19.95 -16.50 -12.64
CA SER A 32 -20.30 -15.25 -13.32
C SER A 32 -19.50 -15.04 -14.59
N SER A 33 -20.04 -14.21 -15.49
CA SER A 33 -19.37 -13.69 -16.68
C SER A 33 -19.59 -12.18 -16.73
N LEU A 34 -18.53 -11.44 -17.05
CA LEU A 34 -18.56 -9.99 -17.18
C LEU A 34 -18.36 -9.62 -18.66
N LEU A 35 -19.24 -8.78 -19.18
CA LEU A 35 -19.17 -8.26 -20.54
C LEU A 35 -19.09 -6.74 -20.50
N TYR A 36 -17.98 -6.21 -20.99
CA TYR A 36 -17.87 -4.80 -21.36
C TYR A 36 -18.19 -4.66 -22.85
N LYS A 37 -19.18 -3.84 -23.18
CA LYS A 37 -19.58 -3.57 -24.56
C LYS A 37 -19.52 -2.07 -24.83
N THR A 38 -18.84 -1.71 -25.90
CA THR A 38 -18.91 -0.41 -26.54
C THR A 38 -19.74 -0.52 -27.81
N ALA A 39 -20.53 0.50 -28.15
CA ALA A 39 -21.11 0.64 -29.49
C ALA A 39 -20.38 1.77 -30.24
N ASP A 40 -20.58 1.89 -31.55
CA ASP A 40 -19.85 2.83 -32.42
C ASP A 40 -19.96 4.30 -31.98
N ASP A 41 -20.95 4.64 -31.15
CA ASP A 41 -21.03 5.92 -30.44
C ASP A 41 -20.43 5.80 -29.02
N ALA A 42 -19.43 6.64 -28.71
CA ALA A 42 -18.70 6.69 -27.43
C ALA A 42 -19.58 6.84 -26.16
N ASN A 43 -20.86 7.17 -26.31
CA ASN A 43 -21.82 7.30 -25.21
C ASN A 43 -22.61 6.02 -24.89
N ASN A 44 -22.33 4.90 -25.57
CA ASN A 44 -23.06 3.64 -25.42
C ASN A 44 -22.24 2.53 -24.77
N GLU A 45 -21.34 2.89 -23.85
CA GLU A 45 -20.57 1.94 -23.05
C GLU A 45 -21.46 1.28 -21.99
N LYS A 46 -21.42 -0.05 -21.91
CA LYS A 46 -22.21 -0.83 -20.95
C LYS A 46 -21.35 -1.91 -20.32
N LEU A 47 -21.46 -2.05 -19.01
CA LEU A 47 -20.90 -3.16 -18.25
C LEU A 47 -22.06 -4.05 -17.80
N ILE A 48 -22.02 -5.31 -18.17
CA ILE A 48 -23.10 -6.27 -17.89
C ILE A 48 -22.48 -7.47 -17.19
N ALA A 49 -23.05 -7.87 -16.05
CA ALA A 49 -22.70 -9.13 -15.42
C ALA A 49 -23.84 -10.14 -15.60
N LEU A 50 -23.46 -11.36 -15.97
CA LEU A 50 -24.33 -12.53 -16.03
C LEU A 50 -23.86 -13.50 -14.93
N TYR A 51 -24.69 -13.81 -13.95
CA TYR A 51 -24.30 -14.69 -12.84
C TYR A 51 -25.36 -15.74 -12.51
N GLU A 52 -24.91 -16.86 -11.94
CA GLU A 52 -25.79 -17.91 -11.43
C GLU A 52 -26.42 -17.49 -10.11
N LYS A 53 -27.74 -17.64 -9.98
CA LYS A 53 -28.46 -17.51 -8.71
C LYS A 53 -28.95 -18.88 -8.28
N LYS A 54 -28.51 -19.34 -7.10
CA LYS A 54 -29.07 -20.53 -6.47
C LYS A 54 -30.43 -20.22 -5.86
N LYS A 55 -31.39 -21.14 -6.00
CA LYS A 55 -32.66 -21.09 -5.28
C LYS A 55 -32.51 -21.78 -3.92
N GLU A 56 -33.10 -21.20 -2.88
CA GLU A 56 -33.01 -21.73 -1.51
C GLU A 56 -33.86 -23.00 -1.27
N ASP A 57 -34.80 -23.36 -2.15
CA ASP A 57 -35.76 -24.44 -1.85
C ASP A 57 -36.02 -25.42 -3.01
N GLY A 58 -36.00 -26.72 -2.68
CA GLY A 58 -36.54 -27.81 -3.51
C GLY A 58 -35.56 -28.65 -4.35
N ASN A 59 -34.96 -29.68 -3.73
CA ASN A 59 -34.51 -31.00 -4.25
C ASN A 59 -33.74 -31.15 -5.59
N LYS A 60 -33.39 -30.07 -6.30
CA LYS A 60 -32.38 -29.98 -7.37
C LYS A 60 -32.10 -28.50 -7.64
N PRO A 61 -30.87 -27.99 -7.39
CA PRO A 61 -30.55 -26.63 -7.77
C PRO A 61 -30.44 -26.61 -9.30
N SER A 62 -31.45 -26.12 -9.99
CA SER A 62 -31.27 -25.62 -11.36
C SER A 62 -30.83 -24.16 -11.22
N PRO A 63 -29.55 -23.83 -11.49
CA PRO A 63 -29.09 -22.45 -11.43
C PRO A 63 -29.88 -21.64 -12.46
N SER A 64 -30.51 -20.56 -12.02
CA SER A 64 -31.07 -19.57 -12.93
C SER A 64 -30.01 -18.51 -13.23
N MET A 65 -29.83 -18.14 -14.50
CA MET A 65 -28.91 -17.08 -14.88
C MET A 65 -29.59 -15.71 -14.76
N PHE A 66 -28.96 -14.78 -14.06
CA PHE A 66 -29.41 -13.40 -13.90
C PHE A 66 -28.46 -12.45 -14.62
N SER A 67 -29.02 -11.49 -15.35
CA SER A 67 -28.27 -10.43 -16.02
C SER A 67 -28.53 -9.10 -15.31
N VAL A 68 -27.47 -8.37 -15.02
CA VAL A 68 -27.53 -7.05 -14.39
C VAL A 68 -26.68 -6.05 -15.17
N LEU A 69 -27.23 -4.86 -15.40
CA LEU A 69 -26.51 -3.74 -15.95
C LEU A 69 -25.81 -2.99 -14.80
N LEU A 70 -24.49 -2.94 -14.87
CA LEU A 70 -23.61 -2.42 -13.82
C LEU A 70 -23.25 -0.94 -14.07
N THR A 71 -24.27 -0.08 -14.20
CA THR A 71 -24.06 1.35 -14.53
C THR A 71 -23.24 2.07 -13.48
N ALA A 72 -23.60 1.93 -12.19
CA ALA A 72 -22.88 2.58 -11.10
C ALA A 72 -21.44 2.07 -10.94
N GLN A 73 -21.23 0.77 -11.09
CA GLN A 73 -19.90 0.17 -11.05
C GLN A 73 -19.04 0.60 -12.25
N LEU A 74 -19.63 0.76 -13.45
CA LEU A 74 -18.91 1.29 -14.61
C LEU A 74 -18.49 2.75 -14.40
N GLU A 75 -19.36 3.59 -13.82
CA GLU A 75 -19.00 4.95 -13.42
C GLU A 75 -17.84 4.93 -12.40
N ARG A 76 -17.93 4.08 -11.39
CA ARG A 76 -16.87 3.89 -10.38
C ARG A 76 -15.54 3.44 -11.01
N VAL A 77 -15.56 2.52 -11.96
CA VAL A 77 -14.36 2.08 -12.70
C VAL A 77 -13.71 3.28 -13.39
N LYS A 78 -14.49 4.13 -14.07
CA LYS A 78 -13.96 5.34 -14.73
C LYS A 78 -13.35 6.33 -13.74
N GLU A 79 -13.98 6.52 -12.58
CA GLU A 79 -13.44 7.36 -11.51
C GLU A 79 -12.11 6.83 -10.97
N VAL A 80 -12.01 5.52 -10.74
CA VAL A 80 -10.78 4.87 -10.27
C VAL A 80 -9.65 5.02 -11.29
N LEU A 81 -9.91 4.71 -12.56
CA LEU A 81 -8.91 4.86 -13.64
C LEU A 81 -8.46 6.32 -13.81
N LYS A 82 -9.38 7.28 -13.68
CA LYS A 82 -9.04 8.71 -13.69
C LYS A 82 -8.15 9.07 -12.50
N THR A 83 -8.49 8.56 -11.31
CA THR A 83 -7.72 8.81 -10.07
C THR A 83 -6.30 8.27 -10.20
N TRP A 84 -6.11 7.02 -10.65
CA TRP A 84 -4.78 6.44 -10.87
C TRP A 84 -3.93 7.32 -11.80
N LYS A 85 -4.49 7.77 -12.92
CA LYS A 85 -3.79 8.67 -13.84
C LYS A 85 -3.42 10.02 -13.20
N GLU A 86 -4.29 10.60 -12.39
CA GLU A 86 -4.01 11.86 -11.68
C GLU A 86 -2.92 11.69 -10.62
N VAL A 87 -2.91 10.57 -9.91
CA VAL A 87 -1.86 10.22 -8.94
C VAL A 87 -0.53 10.01 -9.66
N ASP A 88 -0.50 9.26 -10.77
CA ASP A 88 0.70 9.05 -11.57
C ASP A 88 1.33 10.37 -12.05
N ILE A 89 0.50 11.31 -12.50
CA ILE A 89 0.94 12.65 -12.90
C ILE A 89 1.54 13.42 -11.72
N ARG A 90 0.97 13.28 -10.50
CA ARG A 90 1.51 13.93 -9.30
C ARG A 90 2.85 13.31 -8.90
N VAL A 91 2.94 11.98 -8.83
CA VAL A 91 4.15 11.26 -8.43
C VAL A 91 5.28 11.51 -9.45
N SER A 92 4.97 11.52 -10.74
CA SER A 92 5.96 11.83 -11.80
C SER A 92 6.62 13.21 -11.61
N LYS A 93 5.91 14.18 -11.04
CA LYS A 93 6.45 15.53 -10.78
C LYS A 93 7.45 15.57 -9.61
N LEU A 94 7.46 14.57 -8.74
CA LEU A 94 8.48 14.46 -7.69
C LEU A 94 9.88 14.31 -8.29
N CYS A 95 9.95 13.77 -9.52
CA CYS A 95 11.20 13.59 -10.25
C CYS A 95 11.63 14.79 -11.12
N THR A 96 10.74 15.73 -11.43
CA THR A 96 11.08 16.85 -12.34
C THR A 96 12.06 17.87 -11.76
N ASN A 97 12.34 17.86 -10.45
CA ASN A 97 13.25 18.81 -9.80
C ASN A 97 14.72 18.35 -9.75
N SER A 98 15.02 17.16 -10.28
CA SER A 98 16.37 16.58 -10.32
C SER A 98 16.84 16.49 -11.76
N HIS A 99 17.56 17.50 -12.24
CA HIS A 99 18.24 17.41 -13.53
C HIS A 99 19.35 16.35 -13.45
N ALA A 100 19.12 15.18 -14.05
CA ALA A 100 20.19 14.24 -14.32
C ALA A 100 21.17 14.91 -15.33
N PRO A 101 22.49 14.91 -15.07
CA PRO A 101 23.45 15.40 -16.05
C PRO A 101 23.36 14.62 -17.36
N GLU A 102 23.59 15.28 -18.50
CA GLU A 102 23.63 14.62 -19.82
C GLU A 102 24.59 13.42 -19.80
N GLY A 103 24.10 12.26 -20.26
CA GLY A 103 24.86 10.99 -20.28
C GLY A 103 24.67 10.10 -19.04
N ALA A 104 23.76 10.47 -18.13
CA ALA A 104 23.42 9.62 -16.98
C ALA A 104 22.79 8.27 -17.42
N SER A 105 23.14 7.20 -16.70
CA SER A 105 22.63 5.83 -16.95
C SER A 105 21.09 5.77 -16.94
N THR A 106 20.49 4.82 -17.65
CA THR A 106 19.04 4.59 -17.67
C THR A 106 18.46 4.26 -16.29
N GLY A 107 19.31 3.83 -15.35
CA GLY A 107 18.96 3.63 -13.94
C GLY A 107 19.11 4.89 -13.07
N THR A 108 19.34 6.07 -13.66
CA THR A 108 19.46 7.31 -12.88
C THR A 108 18.06 7.73 -12.43
N PRO A 109 17.84 7.91 -11.11
CA PRO A 109 16.59 8.42 -10.60
C PRO A 109 16.19 9.69 -11.35
N CYS A 110 14.94 9.72 -11.79
CA CYS A 110 14.36 10.88 -12.46
C CYS A 110 14.99 11.25 -13.82
N SER A 111 15.69 10.31 -14.45
CA SER A 111 16.05 10.45 -15.88
C SER A 111 14.81 10.37 -16.77
N SER A 112 14.94 10.83 -18.02
CA SER A 112 13.85 10.77 -19.01
C SER A 112 13.40 9.35 -19.37
N THR A 113 14.19 8.33 -19.02
CA THR A 113 13.87 6.92 -19.26
C THR A 113 13.42 6.19 -17.99
N PHE A 114 13.45 6.86 -16.83
CA PHE A 114 13.01 6.29 -15.55
C PHE A 114 11.54 6.64 -15.30
N ASN A 115 10.67 5.63 -15.28
CA ASN A 115 9.29 5.80 -14.85
C ASN A 115 9.17 5.51 -13.35
N ILE A 116 9.00 6.56 -12.54
CA ILE A 116 8.86 6.43 -11.08
C ILE A 116 7.56 5.72 -10.66
N THR A 117 6.54 5.69 -11.51
CA THR A 117 5.26 5.04 -11.20
C THR A 117 5.24 3.56 -11.58
N ASP A 118 6.28 3.07 -12.27
CA ASP A 118 6.35 1.65 -12.66
C ASP A 118 6.53 0.76 -11.42
N GLY A 119 5.58 -0.15 -11.20
CA GLY A 119 5.52 -1.01 -10.02
C GLY A 119 5.18 -0.29 -8.71
N LEU A 120 4.73 0.98 -8.74
CA LEU A 120 4.22 1.69 -7.57
C LEU A 120 2.80 1.21 -7.26
N VAL A 121 2.60 0.54 -6.13
CA VAL A 121 1.32 -0.11 -5.80
C VAL A 121 0.42 0.70 -4.87
N GLY A 122 1.00 1.58 -4.05
CA GLY A 122 0.26 2.39 -3.10
C GLY A 122 1.07 3.62 -2.72
N PHE A 123 0.37 4.70 -2.38
CA PHE A 123 1.01 5.97 -2.06
C PHE A 123 0.25 6.69 -0.94
N LEU A 124 0.90 6.83 0.21
CA LEU A 124 0.37 7.56 1.37
C LEU A 124 0.98 8.97 1.41
N SER A 125 0.12 10.00 1.33
CA SER A 125 0.55 11.40 1.30
C SER A 125 -0.37 12.30 2.15
N GLY A 126 -0.82 13.45 1.66
CA GLY A 126 -1.61 14.41 2.43
C GLY A 126 -3.07 13.99 2.73
N ASN A 127 -3.56 12.88 2.19
CA ASN A 127 -4.94 12.43 2.38
C ASN A 127 -5.14 11.68 3.71
N PHE A 128 -5.13 12.42 4.80
CA PHE A 128 -5.39 11.92 6.16
C PHE A 128 -6.74 12.42 6.70
N SER A 129 -7.52 11.51 7.30
CA SER A 129 -8.81 11.79 7.92
C SER A 129 -9.01 10.92 9.17
N GLU A 130 -9.17 11.56 10.33
CA GLU A 130 -9.41 10.90 11.62
C GLU A 130 -8.35 9.86 11.96
N THR A 131 -8.66 8.57 11.82
CA THR A 131 -7.75 7.44 12.07
C THR A 131 -7.32 6.74 10.78
N THR A 132 -7.65 7.30 9.62
CA THR A 132 -7.38 6.70 8.30
C THR A 132 -6.41 7.56 7.51
N TRP A 133 -5.26 6.98 7.17
CA TRP A 133 -4.35 7.54 6.17
C TRP A 133 -4.64 6.87 4.83
N LYS A 134 -5.24 7.62 3.91
CA LYS A 134 -5.80 7.07 2.69
C LYS A 134 -4.73 6.85 1.63
N ASP A 135 -4.79 5.69 0.99
CA ASP A 135 -4.00 5.41 -0.21
C ASP A 135 -4.54 6.24 -1.38
N GLU A 136 -3.66 7.04 -1.98
CA GLU A 136 -3.98 7.92 -3.09
C GLU A 136 -4.40 7.13 -4.34
N TYR A 137 -3.96 5.87 -4.47
CA TYR A 137 -4.42 4.93 -5.52
C TYR A 137 -5.71 4.18 -5.16
N LEU A 138 -6.37 4.52 -4.05
CA LEU A 138 -7.62 3.93 -3.59
C LEU A 138 -7.52 2.43 -3.23
N GLY A 139 -6.31 1.89 -3.08
CA GLY A 139 -6.08 0.52 -2.67
C GLY A 139 -6.31 0.34 -1.18
N VAL A 140 -5.26 0.05 -0.44
CA VAL A 140 -5.37 -0.31 0.97
C VAL A 140 -5.03 0.92 1.81
N ASN A 141 -5.91 1.35 2.71
CA ASN A 141 -5.59 2.47 3.61
C ASN A 141 -4.71 2.01 4.78
N ALA A 142 -3.90 2.91 5.33
CA ALA A 142 -3.24 2.68 6.61
C ALA A 142 -4.12 3.16 7.78
N THR A 143 -4.05 2.43 8.89
CA THR A 143 -4.78 2.73 10.12
C THR A 143 -3.84 3.41 11.11
N ILE A 144 -4.28 4.53 11.67
CA ILE A 144 -3.55 5.24 12.72
C ILE A 144 -3.94 4.66 14.07
N ASN A 145 -2.91 4.36 14.86
CA ASN A 145 -3.01 3.92 16.23
C ASN A 145 -2.26 4.91 17.14
N ASN A 146 -2.64 4.96 18.41
CA ASN A 146 -2.02 5.84 19.39
C ASN A 146 -2.05 5.23 20.80
N THR A 147 -1.12 5.71 21.63
CA THR A 147 -1.17 5.51 23.08
C THR A 147 -2.13 6.52 23.72
N GLU A 148 -2.41 6.35 25.02
CA GLU A 148 -3.20 7.32 25.78
C GLU A 148 -2.53 8.70 25.74
N GLY A 149 -3.26 9.71 25.24
CA GLY A 149 -2.73 11.06 25.04
C GLY A 149 -1.93 11.27 23.75
N GLY A 150 -1.73 10.24 22.94
CA GLY A 150 -1.08 10.34 21.63
C GLY A 150 -2.00 10.89 20.54
N ALA A 151 -1.42 11.51 19.52
CA ALA A 151 -2.12 12.08 18.39
C ALA A 151 -1.32 12.00 17.09
N ALA A 152 -2.06 11.95 15.98
CA ALA A 152 -1.53 12.11 14.63
C ALA A 152 -2.13 13.37 14.02
N THR A 153 -1.29 14.27 13.51
CA THR A 153 -1.71 15.54 12.94
C THR A 153 -1.32 15.63 11.46
N LYS A 154 -2.18 16.25 10.66
CA LYS A 154 -1.94 16.42 9.23
C LYS A 154 -0.73 17.34 9.01
N ALA A 155 0.24 16.86 8.23
CA ALA A 155 1.32 17.66 7.66
C ALA A 155 1.02 17.95 6.16
N SER A 156 1.89 18.70 5.48
CA SER A 156 1.66 19.08 4.06
C SER A 156 1.48 17.86 3.15
N ASP A 157 2.39 16.89 3.26
CA ASP A 157 2.50 15.73 2.38
C ASP A 157 2.60 14.41 3.18
N GLY A 158 2.08 14.41 4.41
CA GLY A 158 2.13 13.26 5.31
C GLY A 158 1.49 13.54 6.66
N ILE A 159 2.01 12.88 7.69
CA ILE A 159 1.48 12.93 9.06
C ILE A 159 2.63 13.15 10.05
N GLU A 160 2.37 13.98 11.06
CA GLU A 160 3.21 14.13 12.25
C GLU A 160 2.64 13.26 13.38
N PHE A 161 3.51 12.48 14.04
CA PHE A 161 3.12 11.52 15.06
C PHE A 161 3.68 11.91 16.44
N HIS A 162 2.80 11.96 17.44
CA HIS A 162 3.16 12.13 18.85
C HIS A 162 2.51 11.01 19.66
N GLY A 163 3.29 10.02 20.12
CA GLY A 163 2.70 8.84 20.78
C GLY A 163 1.72 8.07 19.88
N ALA A 164 1.94 8.13 18.56
CA ALA A 164 1.08 7.54 17.55
C ALA A 164 1.92 6.86 16.45
N TRP A 165 1.30 5.98 15.68
CA TRP A 165 1.92 5.30 14.54
C TRP A 165 0.87 4.93 13.49
N ALA A 166 1.33 4.56 12.29
CA ALA A 166 0.49 4.04 11.22
C ALA A 166 0.79 2.57 10.95
N GLU A 167 -0.24 1.77 10.73
CA GLU A 167 -0.14 0.37 10.30
C GLU A 167 -0.77 0.23 8.92
N TRP A 168 0.03 -0.25 7.96
CA TRP A 168 -0.42 -0.50 6.59
C TRP A 168 -0.52 -2.02 6.36
N PRO A 169 -1.74 -2.59 6.30
CA PRO A 169 -1.90 -4.03 6.44
C PRO A 169 -1.46 -4.78 5.17
N VAL A 170 -0.81 -5.93 5.37
CA VAL A 170 -0.48 -6.92 4.31
C VAL A 170 -1.33 -8.18 4.52
N GLY A 171 -0.90 -9.08 5.41
CA GLY A 171 -1.69 -10.27 5.78
C GLY A 171 -2.95 -9.95 6.59
N GLY A 172 -2.95 -8.80 7.29
CA GLY A 172 -4.09 -8.32 8.07
C GLY A 172 -5.31 -7.88 7.24
N GLN A 173 -5.22 -7.91 5.90
CA GLN A 173 -6.34 -7.61 5.00
C GLN A 173 -7.42 -8.71 4.98
N GLY A 174 -7.12 -9.90 5.52
CA GLY A 174 -8.06 -11.01 5.62
C GLY A 174 -8.06 -11.90 4.38
N GLU A 175 -9.25 -12.16 3.82
CA GLU A 175 -9.43 -13.08 2.69
C GLU A 175 -8.79 -12.57 1.40
N ASN A 176 -9.01 -11.29 1.07
CA ASN A 176 -8.46 -10.65 -0.12
C ASN A 176 -7.19 -9.87 0.26
N GLN A 177 -6.02 -10.50 0.10
CA GLN A 177 -4.72 -9.89 0.42
C GLN A 177 -4.11 -9.21 -0.80
N LEU A 178 -4.50 -7.97 -1.08
CA LEU A 178 -4.05 -7.20 -2.24
C LEU A 178 -2.53 -7.01 -2.24
N TYR A 179 -1.93 -6.90 -1.04
CA TYR A 179 -0.48 -6.70 -0.90
C TYR A 179 0.30 -7.99 -0.68
N HIS A 180 -0.27 -9.15 -1.04
CA HIS A 180 0.40 -10.45 -0.88
C HIS A 180 1.76 -10.54 -1.59
N PHE A 181 1.99 -9.74 -2.64
CA PHE A 181 3.28 -9.63 -3.33
C PHE A 181 4.43 -9.23 -2.39
N ALA A 182 4.14 -8.50 -1.31
CA ALA A 182 5.14 -8.02 -0.35
C ALA A 182 5.81 -9.16 0.44
N ASN A 183 5.27 -10.38 0.39
CA ASN A 183 5.94 -11.58 0.92
C ASN A 183 7.14 -12.01 0.06
N TYR A 184 7.23 -11.54 -1.19
CA TYR A 184 8.25 -11.95 -2.15
C TYR A 184 9.23 -10.81 -2.47
N ASN A 185 8.72 -9.66 -2.90
CA ASN A 185 9.53 -8.51 -3.25
C ASN A 185 8.76 -7.23 -2.97
N PHE A 186 9.37 -6.26 -2.31
CA PHE A 186 8.81 -4.91 -2.17
C PHE A 186 9.89 -3.88 -1.95
N THR A 187 9.55 -2.61 -2.20
CA THR A 187 10.30 -1.46 -1.74
C THR A 187 9.34 -0.53 -1.01
N LEU A 188 9.59 -0.26 0.27
CA LEU A 188 8.85 0.72 1.06
C LEU A 188 9.73 1.96 1.24
N VAL A 189 9.25 3.13 0.83
CA VAL A 189 9.99 4.40 0.88
C VAL A 189 9.22 5.42 1.69
N ALA A 190 9.92 6.17 2.53
CA ALA A 190 9.36 7.30 3.25
C ALA A 190 10.38 8.44 3.40
N THR A 191 9.87 9.67 3.34
CA THR A 191 10.60 10.84 3.85
C THR A 191 10.24 11.01 5.32
N VAL A 192 11.23 11.00 6.20
CA VAL A 192 11.01 11.08 7.65
C VAL A 192 11.83 12.22 8.24
N SER A 193 11.32 12.81 9.32
CA SER A 193 12.08 13.73 10.17
C SER A 193 11.82 13.41 11.64
N ILE A 194 12.84 13.54 12.46
CA ILE A 194 12.75 13.30 13.90
C ILE A 194 12.73 14.65 14.61
N ASP A 195 11.63 15.03 15.28
CA ASP A 195 11.49 16.39 15.82
C ASP A 195 12.33 16.65 17.07
N GLY A 196 12.37 15.67 17.98
CA GLY A 196 13.04 15.75 19.27
C GLY A 196 13.96 14.56 19.54
N VAL A 197 14.84 14.70 20.52
CA VAL A 197 15.62 13.56 21.01
C VAL A 197 14.71 12.67 21.85
N PRO A 198 14.71 11.34 21.64
CA PRO A 198 14.03 10.39 22.50
C PRO A 198 14.29 10.68 23.98
N THR A 199 13.21 10.77 24.77
CA THR A 199 13.30 10.90 26.23
C THR A 199 13.31 9.55 26.94
N GLU A 200 12.78 8.52 26.27
CA GLU A 200 12.74 7.15 26.78
C GLU A 200 14.05 6.41 26.50
N ASP A 201 14.37 5.46 27.36
CA ASP A 201 15.51 4.57 27.17
C ASP A 201 15.15 3.45 26.18
N GLY A 202 15.95 3.34 25.12
CA GLY A 202 15.82 2.30 24.10
C GLY A 202 15.60 2.83 22.69
N PRO A 203 15.68 1.94 21.68
CA PRO A 203 15.39 2.28 20.30
C PRO A 203 13.91 2.62 20.09
N ILE A 204 13.62 3.76 19.47
CA ILE A 204 12.27 4.13 19.00
C ILE A 204 12.08 3.64 17.56
N PRO A 205 11.05 2.84 17.26
CA PRO A 205 10.71 2.44 15.90
C PRO A 205 10.41 3.63 15.00
N LEU A 206 10.96 3.60 13.78
CA LEU A 206 10.70 4.62 12.75
C LEU A 206 9.90 4.05 11.59
N MET A 207 10.37 2.92 11.03
CA MET A 207 9.73 2.26 9.90
C MET A 207 10.17 0.80 9.85
N GLY A 208 9.25 -0.11 9.55
CA GLY A 208 9.55 -1.53 9.54
C GLY A 208 8.43 -2.39 8.99
N THR A 209 8.70 -3.69 8.93
CA THR A 209 7.75 -4.72 8.57
C THR A 209 7.60 -5.73 9.69
N LYS A 210 6.35 -6.12 9.94
CA LYS A 210 5.94 -6.98 11.04
C LYS A 210 5.45 -8.32 10.48
N LEU A 211 5.85 -9.43 11.10
CA LEU A 211 5.28 -10.75 10.82
C LEU A 211 4.19 -11.06 11.85
N ASN A 212 3.15 -11.78 11.42
CA ASN A 212 2.03 -12.18 12.29
C ASN A 212 2.27 -13.53 12.99
N ASP A 213 3.53 -13.90 13.24
CA ASP A 213 3.87 -15.19 13.86
C ASP A 213 4.15 -15.06 15.36
N GLU A 214 3.55 -15.96 16.14
CA GLU A 214 3.80 -16.12 17.57
C GLU A 214 5.29 -16.41 17.82
N GLY A 215 6.02 -15.40 18.29
CA GLY A 215 7.42 -15.53 18.73
C GLY A 215 8.48 -14.83 17.87
N LYS A 216 8.14 -14.30 16.69
CA LYS A 216 9.01 -13.41 15.90
C LYS A 216 8.20 -12.24 15.36
N SER A 217 8.20 -11.14 16.09
CA SER A 217 7.29 -10.03 15.78
C SER A 217 7.78 -9.13 14.63
N LYS A 218 9.06 -9.11 14.26
CA LYS A 218 9.59 -8.14 13.28
C LYS A 218 10.38 -8.86 12.19
N LEU A 219 10.08 -8.59 10.92
CA LEU A 219 10.94 -9.03 9.81
C LEU A 219 12.18 -8.14 9.77
N MET A 220 11.95 -6.83 9.70
CA MET A 220 12.99 -5.81 9.76
C MET A 220 12.43 -4.47 10.25
N GLU A 221 13.16 -3.77 11.11
CA GLU A 221 12.75 -2.46 11.62
C GLU A 221 13.95 -1.52 11.74
N LEU A 222 13.84 -0.35 11.13
CA LEU A 222 14.72 0.77 11.38
C LEU A 222 14.20 1.55 12.59
N SER A 223 15.07 1.73 13.56
CA SER A 223 14.85 2.48 14.78
C SER A 223 15.92 3.56 14.99
N TYR A 224 15.70 4.46 15.93
CA TYR A 224 16.65 5.50 16.33
C TYR A 224 16.76 5.63 17.85
N GLU A 225 17.96 5.94 18.37
CA GLU A 225 18.22 6.11 19.81
C GLU A 225 18.65 7.54 20.18
N LYS A 226 18.59 7.86 21.49
CA LYS A 226 18.97 9.16 22.06
C LYS A 226 20.42 9.57 21.78
N GLU A 227 21.32 8.61 21.58
CA GLU A 227 22.73 8.81 21.19
C GLU A 227 22.87 9.24 19.71
N LYS A 228 21.76 9.54 19.04
CA LYS A 228 21.69 9.97 17.65
C LYS A 228 22.13 8.90 16.66
N LYS A 229 21.89 7.62 16.95
CA LYS A 229 22.30 6.50 16.09
C LYS A 229 21.09 5.79 15.50
N TRP A 230 21.26 5.31 14.28
CA TRP A 230 20.33 4.39 13.65
C TRP A 230 20.58 2.97 14.17
N ILE A 231 19.50 2.23 14.41
CA ILE A 231 19.54 0.83 14.85
C ILE A 231 18.68 0.03 13.88
N LEU A 232 19.27 -1.00 13.28
CA LEU A 232 18.52 -1.97 12.50
C LEU A 232 18.24 -3.19 13.36
N GLN A 233 16.97 -3.57 13.51
CA GLN A 233 16.54 -4.80 14.18
C GLN A 233 16.03 -5.80 13.16
N CYS A 234 16.54 -7.04 13.23
CA CYS A 234 16.18 -8.13 12.33
C CYS A 234 15.46 -9.28 13.08
N SER A 235 14.72 -10.10 12.33
CA SER A 235 13.92 -11.23 12.86
C SER A 235 14.72 -12.31 13.60
N ASP A 236 16.03 -12.40 13.37
CA ASP A 236 16.94 -13.32 14.05
C ASP A 236 17.44 -12.77 15.40
N GLY A 237 16.93 -11.61 15.83
CA GLY A 237 17.36 -10.92 17.04
C GLY A 237 18.72 -10.24 16.91
N ARG A 238 19.37 -10.29 15.74
CA ARG A 238 20.56 -9.50 15.49
C ARG A 238 20.15 -8.03 15.32
N SER A 239 20.74 -7.19 16.14
CA SER A 239 20.83 -5.76 15.87
C SER A 239 22.14 -5.50 15.13
N SER A 240 22.12 -4.71 14.06
CA SER A 240 23.39 -4.22 13.52
C SER A 240 24.10 -3.37 14.58
N GLU A 241 25.42 -3.53 14.71
CA GLU A 241 26.21 -2.67 15.58
C GLU A 241 26.09 -1.23 15.06
N LYS A 242 25.44 -0.38 15.87
CA LYS A 242 25.46 1.09 15.87
C LYS A 242 26.00 1.69 14.57
N LEU A 243 25.10 1.94 13.64
CA LEU A 243 25.43 2.46 12.31
C LEU A 243 26.17 3.79 12.40
N SER A 244 27.22 3.94 11.59
CA SER A 244 28.20 5.04 11.71
C SER A 244 27.63 6.44 11.42
N ASN A 245 26.45 6.54 10.82
CA ASN A 245 25.81 7.80 10.49
C ASN A 245 24.92 8.27 11.64
N SER A 246 25.28 9.41 12.24
CA SER A 246 24.45 10.04 13.26
C SER A 246 23.25 10.76 12.64
N TRP A 247 22.05 10.55 13.18
CA TRP A 247 20.88 11.33 12.78
C TRP A 247 20.84 12.71 13.49
N LYS A 248 20.09 13.65 12.94
CA LYS A 248 19.92 15.01 13.45
C LYS A 248 18.43 15.34 13.55
N SER A 249 18.04 16.00 14.63
CA SER A 249 16.68 16.48 14.81
C SER A 249 16.29 17.47 13.72
N LYS A 250 15.02 17.47 13.31
CA LYS A 250 14.44 18.38 12.30
C LYS A 250 15.17 18.33 10.95
N THR A 251 15.84 17.21 10.68
CA THR A 251 16.47 16.92 9.40
C THR A 251 15.64 15.85 8.70
N GLN A 252 15.40 16.06 7.41
CA GLN A 252 14.70 15.09 6.58
C GLN A 252 15.67 14.01 6.11
N TYR A 253 15.21 12.77 6.13
CA TYR A 253 15.91 11.59 5.66
C TYR A 253 15.02 10.82 4.69
N GLN A 254 15.60 10.34 3.60
CA GLN A 254 14.96 9.35 2.73
C GLN A 254 15.27 7.96 3.26
N VAL A 255 14.26 7.23 3.70
CA VAL A 255 14.42 5.85 4.17
C VAL A 255 13.77 4.91 3.18
N ALA A 256 14.49 3.85 2.81
CA ALA A 256 13.94 2.77 2.01
C ALA A 256 14.22 1.41 2.67
N ILE A 257 13.21 0.55 2.69
CA ILE A 257 13.32 -0.87 3.02
C ILE A 257 13.06 -1.66 1.74
N VAL A 258 14.02 -2.47 1.32
CA VAL A 258 13.94 -3.28 0.11
C VAL A 258 13.99 -4.75 0.50
N LEU A 259 12.98 -5.54 0.14
CA LEU A 259 13.00 -7.00 0.22
C LEU A 259 13.19 -7.56 -1.18
N ARG A 260 14.15 -8.47 -1.33
CA ARG A 260 14.45 -9.20 -2.57
C ARG A 260 14.42 -10.70 -2.33
N ASN A 261 13.85 -11.43 -3.28
CA ASN A 261 13.81 -12.90 -3.29
C ASN A 261 13.17 -13.52 -2.03
N GLY A 262 12.30 -12.78 -1.33
CA GLY A 262 11.59 -13.21 -0.12
C GLY A 262 12.43 -13.30 1.15
N THR A 263 13.76 -13.19 1.08
CA THR A 263 14.63 -13.39 2.24
C THR A 263 15.60 -12.22 2.45
N GLN A 264 16.11 -11.61 1.39
CA GLN A 264 17.14 -10.58 1.50
C GLN A 264 16.52 -9.21 1.70
N ALA A 265 16.64 -8.65 2.91
CA ALA A 265 16.16 -7.32 3.21
C ALA A 265 17.32 -6.33 3.40
N THR A 266 17.22 -5.13 2.83
CA THR A 266 18.23 -4.07 2.95
C THR A 266 17.56 -2.75 3.32
N VAL A 267 18.17 -2.00 4.25
CA VAL A 267 17.73 -0.64 4.59
C VAL A 267 18.68 0.39 4.03
N TYR A 268 18.12 1.45 3.47
CA TYR A 268 18.85 2.61 3.00
C TYR A 268 18.41 3.86 3.75
N VAL A 269 19.37 4.72 4.09
CA VAL A 269 19.14 6.09 4.55
C VAL A 269 19.91 7.03 3.63
N ASP A 270 19.21 7.95 2.97
CA ASP A 270 19.73 8.85 1.95
C ASP A 270 20.53 8.11 0.85
N GLY A 271 19.98 6.97 0.41
CA GLY A 271 20.57 6.12 -0.63
C GLY A 271 21.79 5.29 -0.18
N LYS A 272 22.23 5.40 1.07
CA LYS A 272 23.33 4.59 1.63
C LYS A 272 22.78 3.40 2.38
N SER A 273 23.27 2.20 2.07
CA SER A 273 22.91 0.99 2.82
C SER A 273 23.36 1.16 4.27
N VAL A 274 22.43 0.91 5.20
CA VAL A 274 22.65 0.92 6.63
C VAL A 274 22.44 -0.48 7.24
N GLY A 275 22.43 -1.52 6.43
CA GLY A 275 22.40 -2.89 6.92
C GLY A 275 21.55 -3.81 6.05
N GLU A 276 21.83 -5.09 6.21
CA GLU A 276 21.21 -6.18 5.48
C GLU A 276 20.78 -7.26 6.47
N ALA A 277 19.62 -7.85 6.21
CA ALA A 277 19.10 -9.01 6.92
C ALA A 277 18.97 -10.19 5.93
N PRO A 278 19.43 -11.39 6.29
CA PRO A 278 19.27 -12.59 5.48
C PRO A 278 17.85 -13.17 5.52
#